data_AF-A0A1G8NDU1-F1
#
_entry.id   AF-A0A1G8NDU1-F1
#
_cell.length_a   1.000
_cell.length_b   1.000
_cell.length_c   1.000
_cell.angle_alpha   90.00
_cell.angle_beta   90.00
_cell.angle_gamma   90.00
#
_symmetry.space_group_name_H-M   'P 1'
#
loop_
_entity.id
_entity.type
_entity.pdbx_description
1 polymer ?
#
loop_
_entity_poly.entity_id
_entity_poly.type
_entity_poly.pdbx_seq_one_letter_code
_entity_poly.pdbx_strand_id
1 'polypeptide(L)' 'MTYPDPKRIRDNRLTLRLDDYEHGLVQALANYQGEQLSTLLRDLVMREAQQVLSHALSVNERTA' A
#
# COMPACT_ATOMS: atom_id res chain seq x y z
N MET A 1 -20.50 18.51 -6.53
CA MET A 1 -20.08 17.67 -5.38
C MET A 1 -18.64 18.02 -5.05
N THR A 2 -18.45 18.98 -4.16
CA THR A 2 -17.12 19.47 -3.79
C THR A 2 -16.49 18.47 -2.84
N TYR A 3 -15.36 17.89 -3.23
CA TYR A 3 -14.62 16.96 -2.37
C TYR A 3 -14.18 17.73 -1.10
N PRO A 4 -14.42 17.21 0.11
CA PRO A 4 -14.15 17.92 1.36
C PRO A 4 -12.64 18.14 1.64
N ASP A 5 -11.75 17.48 0.90
CA ASP A 5 -10.31 17.73 0.93
C ASP A 5 -9.71 17.44 -0.45
N PRO A 6 -9.20 18.45 -1.19
CA PRO A 6 -8.58 18.24 -2.49
C PRO A 6 -7.31 17.38 -2.41
N LYS A 7 -6.66 17.26 -1.24
CA LYS A 7 -5.47 16.40 -1.07
C LYS A 7 -5.82 14.92 -1.00
N ARG A 8 -7.10 14.56 -0.80
CA ARG A 8 -7.56 13.16 -0.87
C ARG A 8 -7.79 12.67 -2.28
N ILE A 9 -7.70 13.55 -3.28
CA ILE A 9 -7.76 13.18 -4.68
C ILE A 9 -6.49 12.40 -5.03
N ARG A 10 -6.66 11.23 -5.65
CA ARG A 10 -5.58 10.28 -5.95
C ARG A 10 -4.85 10.69 -7.24
N ASP A 11 -4.19 11.85 -7.23
CA ASP A 11 -3.48 12.37 -8.41
C ASP A 11 -2.05 11.82 -8.55
N ASN A 12 -1.47 11.32 -7.46
CA ASN A 12 -0.09 10.83 -7.46
C ASN A 12 0.00 9.39 -7.99
N ARG A 13 0.53 9.21 -9.20
CA ARG A 13 0.74 7.91 -9.82
C ARG A 13 2.15 7.38 -9.53
N LEU A 14 2.21 6.17 -8.98
CA LEU A 14 3.45 5.41 -8.81
C LEU A 14 3.47 4.23 -9.79
N THR A 15 4.64 3.94 -10.36
CA THR A 15 4.83 2.78 -11.24
C THR A 15 5.92 1.91 -10.63
N LEU A 16 5.60 0.63 -10.40
CA LEU A 16 6.52 -0.37 -9.88
C LEU A 16 6.86 -1.37 -10.98
N ARG A 17 8.08 -1.89 -10.95
CA ARG A 17 8.49 -3.01 -11.78
C ARG A 17 8.62 -4.21 -10.87
N LEU A 18 7.81 -5.22 -11.15
CA LEU A 18 7.84 -6.52 -10.49
C LEU A 18 8.45 -7.53 -11.45
N ASP A 19 9.11 -8.54 -10.91
CA ASP A 19 9.46 -9.70 -11.70
C ASP A 19 8.21 -10.56 -12.04
N ASP A 20 8.38 -11.55 -12.91
CA ASP A 20 7.27 -12.38 -13.38
C ASP A 20 6.64 -13.22 -12.26
N TYR A 21 7.42 -13.63 -11.25
CA TYR A 21 6.93 -14.42 -10.11
C TYR A 21 6.18 -13.55 -9.11
N GLU A 22 6.72 -12.38 -8.76
CA GLU A 22 6.09 -11.37 -7.92
C GLU A 22 4.76 -10.93 -8.55
N HIS A 23 4.78 -10.61 -9.84
CA HIS A 23 3.57 -10.24 -10.56
C HIS A 23 2.53 -11.37 -10.54
N GLY A 24 2.96 -12.61 -10.82
CA GLY A 24 2.10 -13.79 -10.78
C GLY A 24 1.46 -14.03 -9.40
N LEU A 25 2.24 -13.86 -8.33
CA LEU A 25 1.78 -14.02 -6.95
C LEU A 25 0.72 -12.98 -6.59
N VAL A 26 0.99 -11.69 -6.84
CA VAL A 26 0.06 -10.62 -6.50
C VAL A 26 -1.20 -10.73 -7.37
N GLN A 27 -1.06 -11.13 -8.64
CA GLN A 27 -2.20 -11.37 -9.51
C GLN A 27 -3.07 -12.53 -9.02
N ALA A 28 -2.48 -13.64 -8.58
CA ALA A 28 -3.21 -14.76 -8.01
C ALA A 28 -3.96 -14.34 -6.73
N LEU A 29 -3.33 -13.54 -5.88
CA LEU A 29 -3.95 -13.00 -4.66
C LEU A 29 -5.12 -12.07 -4.98
N ALA A 30 -4.97 -11.17 -5.94
CA ALA A 30 -6.03 -10.28 -6.40
C ALA A 30 -7.22 -11.06 -6.97
N ASN A 31 -6.95 -12.07 -7.80
CA ASN A 31 -7.98 -12.96 -8.35
C ASN A 31 -8.72 -13.73 -7.24
N TYR A 32 -7.99 -14.17 -6.21
CA TYR A 32 -8.58 -14.90 -5.09
C TYR A 32 -9.53 -14.02 -4.24
N GLN A 33 -9.18 -12.75 -4.01
CA GLN A 33 -10.03 -11.81 -3.28
C GLN A 33 -11.14 -11.20 -4.15
N GLY A 34 -11.03 -11.30 -5.48
CA GLY A 34 -11.96 -10.66 -6.42
C GLY A 34 -11.78 -9.14 -6.49
N GLU A 35 -10.60 -8.63 -6.12
CA GLU A 35 -10.27 -7.20 -6.10
C GLU A 35 -9.34 -6.81 -7.26
N GLN A 36 -9.30 -5.52 -7.58
CA GLN A 36 -8.34 -5.00 -8.56
C GLN A 36 -6.93 -5.00 -7.97
N LEU A 37 -5.96 -5.45 -8.77
CA LEU A 37 -4.53 -5.52 -8.40
C LEU A 37 -4.00 -4.20 -7.82
N SER A 38 -4.38 -3.07 -8.42
CA SER A 38 -3.97 -1.72 -8.00
C SER A 38 -4.51 -1.34 -6.62
N THR A 39 -5.75 -1.72 -6.31
CA THR A 39 -6.37 -1.49 -5.00
C THR A 39 -5.69 -2.35 -3.94
N LEU A 40 -5.47 -3.63 -4.24
CA LEU A 40 -4.79 -4.57 -3.35
C LEU A 40 -3.36 -4.12 -3.04
N LEU A 41 -2.58 -3.77 -4.07
CA LEU A 41 -1.21 -3.28 -3.88
C LEU A 41 -1.16 -2.02 -3.03
N ARG A 42 -2.08 -1.07 -3.25
CA ARG A 42 -2.17 0.14 -2.44
C ARG A 42 -2.41 -0.19 -0.97
N ASP A 43 -3.36 -1.08 -0.68
CA ASP A 43 -3.70 -1.44 0.69
C ASP A 43 -2.57 -2.20 1.38
N LEU A 44 -1.90 -3.11 0.67
CA LEU A 44 -0.70 -3.79 1.18
C LEU A 44 0.41 -2.81 1.52
N VAL A 45 0.74 -1.89 0.61
CA VAL A 45 1.78 -0.88 0.83
C VAL A 45 1.45 0.03 2.01
N MET A 46 0.18 0.46 2.14
CA MET A 46 -0.23 1.34 3.25
C MET A 46 -0.21 0.61 4.60
N ARG A 47 -0.61 -0.67 4.62
CA ARG A 47 -0.52 -1.51 5.83
C ARG A 47 0.93 -1.71 6.26
N GLU A 48 1.81 -2.07 5.33
CA GLU A 48 3.22 -2.27 5.63
C GLU A 48 3.88 -0.96 6.07
N ALA A 49 3.62 0.15 5.38
CA ALA A 49 4.14 1.46 5.76
C ALA A 49 3.71 1.86 7.19
N GLN A 50 2.45 1.59 7.56
CA GLN A 50 1.97 1.82 8.91
C GLN A 50 2.68 0.92 9.94
N GLN A 51 2.92 -0.36 9.62
CA GLN A 51 3.67 -1.27 10.50
C GLN A 51 5.11 -0.83 10.70
N VAL A 52 5.81 -0.46 9.62
CA VAL A 52 7.20 0.04 9.67
C VAL A 52 7.27 1.32 10.50
N LEU A 53 6.36 2.28 10.28
CA LEU A 53 6.28 3.51 11.07
C LEU A 53 6.01 3.23 12.54
N SER A 54 5.06 2.32 12.84
CA SER A 54 4.71 1.97 14.22
C SER A 54 5.88 1.30 14.94
N HIS A 55 6.61 0.43 14.24
CA HIS A 55 7.81 -0.21 14.78
C HIS A 55 8.92 0.80 15.05
N ALA A 56 9.18 1.71 14.11
CA ALA A 56 10.19 2.76 14.26
C ALA A 56 9.88 3.69 15.46
N LEU A 57 8.62 4.05 15.66
CA LEU A 57 8.18 4.85 16.80
C LEU A 57 8.40 4.11 18.13
N SER A 58 8.03 2.82 18.20
CA SER A 58 8.20 2.01 19.41
C SER A 58 9.66 1.77 19.81
N VAL A 59 10.57 1.63 18.84
CA VAL A 59 12.01 1.51 19.14
C VAL A 59 12.55 2.81 19.74
N ASN A 60 12.12 3.96 19.21
CA ASN A 60 12.58 5.26 19.67
C ASN A 60 12.19 5.55 21.13
N GLU A 61 11.02 5.09 21.56
CA GLU A 61 10.55 5.18 22.96
C GLU A 61 11.35 4.31 23.94
N ARG A 62 12.01 3.25 23.47
CA ARG A 62 12.83 2.35 24.30
C ARG A 62 14.28 2.83 24.45
N THR A 63 14.72 3.69 23.55
CA THR A 63 16.08 4.24 23.52
C THR A 63 16.19 5.64 24.11
N ALA A 64 15.08 6.23 24.58
CA ALA A 64 15.00 7.56 25.18
C ALA A 64 14.95 7.51 26.71
#